data_AF-A0A954PH35-F1
#
_entry.id   AF-A0A954PH35-F1
#
_cell.length_a   1.000
_cell.length_b   1.000
_cell.length_c   1.000
_cell.angle_alpha   90.00
_cell.angle_beta   90.00
_cell.angle_gamma   90.00
#
_symmetry.space_group_name_H-M   'P 1'
#
loop_
_entity.id
_entity.type
_entity.pdbx_description
1 polymer ?
#
loop_
_entity_poly.entity_id
_entity_poly.type
_entity_poly.pdbx_seq_one_letter_code
_entity_poly.pdbx_strand_id
1 'polypeptide(L)'
;MTKYFSHLLLVGAFLLGSASFQPLALAQFSVKENEHGVSVIKDGQVVADYLTKSMSKPIIWPLLGPGGIKMTRDYPMVADSKNEKHDHPHHRSLWFTHGDVNGVDFWLEGEKGGITEHLEFTQVSGGDTAVIATRNLWKSPDGKPVLSDHRRFTFHNQADVEVLDCEFLLSASHGDVNFGDTKEGTFGIRI
;
A
#
# COMPACT_ATOMS: atom_id res chain seq x y z
N MET A 1 -61.53 -33.25 -57.55
CA MET A 1 -61.21 -32.67 -56.23
C MET A 1 -59.71 -32.44 -56.18
N THR A 2 -59.26 -31.23 -56.53
CA THR A 2 -57.84 -30.88 -56.66
C THR A 2 -57.44 -30.06 -55.44
N LYS A 3 -56.57 -30.60 -54.57
CA LYS A 3 -56.10 -29.93 -53.36
C LYS A 3 -54.88 -29.07 -53.69
N TYR A 4 -55.00 -27.77 -53.45
CA TYR A 4 -53.88 -26.82 -53.47
C TYR A 4 -53.11 -26.92 -52.14
N PHE A 5 -51.79 -27.10 -52.20
CA PHE A 5 -50.89 -26.96 -51.06
C PHE A 5 -50.32 -25.53 -51.06
N SER A 6 -50.54 -24.79 -49.98
CA SER A 6 -49.92 -23.50 -49.72
C SER A 6 -48.57 -23.70 -49.02
N HIS A 7 -47.49 -23.22 -49.62
CA HIS A 7 -46.18 -23.13 -48.97
C HIS A 7 -46.07 -21.79 -48.25
N LEU A 8 -45.98 -21.83 -46.92
CA LEU A 8 -45.71 -20.68 -46.06
C LEU A 8 -44.18 -20.48 -45.99
N LEU A 9 -43.67 -19.40 -46.59
CA LEU A 9 -42.26 -19.02 -46.46
C LEU A 9 -42.06 -18.32 -45.10
N LEU A 10 -41.24 -18.92 -44.23
CA LEU A 10 -40.80 -18.28 -42.98
C LEU A 10 -39.47 -17.55 -43.25
N VAL A 11 -39.49 -16.22 -43.29
CA VAL A 11 -38.27 -15.40 -43.37
C VAL A 11 -37.74 -15.20 -41.95
N GLY A 12 -36.70 -15.94 -41.58
CA GLY A 12 -35.99 -15.76 -40.32
C GLY A 12 -35.11 -14.50 -40.37
N ALA A 13 -35.47 -13.46 -39.61
CA ALA A 13 -34.63 -12.29 -39.42
C ALA A 13 -33.47 -12.64 -38.47
N PHE A 14 -32.25 -12.75 -39.02
CA PHE A 14 -31.03 -12.84 -38.22
C PHE A 14 -30.72 -11.46 -37.63
N LEU A 15 -30.99 -11.29 -36.34
CA LEU A 15 -30.49 -10.15 -35.56
C LEU A 15 -28.98 -10.35 -35.36
N LEU A 16 -28.18 -9.65 -36.16
CA LEU A 16 -26.75 -9.48 -35.94
C LEU A 16 -26.57 -8.68 -34.64
N GLY A 17 -26.32 -9.38 -33.54
CA GLY A 17 -25.93 -8.77 -32.28
C GLY A 17 -24.59 -8.07 -32.45
N SER A 18 -24.59 -6.74 -32.44
CA SER A 18 -23.37 -5.94 -32.35
C SER A 18 -22.72 -6.21 -31.00
N ALA A 19 -21.61 -6.95 -31.00
CA ALA A 19 -20.74 -7.08 -29.84
C ALA A 19 -20.11 -5.71 -29.56
N SER A 20 -20.61 -5.02 -28.55
CA SER A 20 -20.00 -3.79 -28.05
C SER A 20 -18.68 -4.14 -27.39
N PHE A 21 -17.56 -3.84 -28.07
CA PHE A 21 -16.25 -3.80 -27.43
C PHE A 21 -16.25 -2.64 -26.43
N GLN A 22 -16.41 -2.93 -25.15
CA GLN A 22 -16.06 -1.98 -24.11
C GLN A 22 -14.53 -2.02 -23.98
N PRO A 23 -13.82 -0.90 -24.19
CA PRO A 23 -12.41 -0.87 -23.84
C PRO A 23 -12.28 -1.19 -22.35
N LEU A 24 -11.34 -2.05 -22.00
CA LEU A 24 -10.92 -2.22 -20.61
C LEU A 24 -10.53 -0.83 -20.09
N ALA A 25 -11.37 -0.27 -19.23
CA ALA A 25 -10.98 0.93 -18.50
C ALA A 25 -9.77 0.54 -17.65
N LEU A 26 -8.61 1.13 -17.94
CA LEU A 26 -7.47 1.03 -17.04
C LEU A 26 -7.94 1.51 -15.67
N ALA A 27 -7.71 0.72 -14.62
CA ALA A 27 -8.14 1.10 -13.29
C ALA A 27 -7.56 2.48 -12.97
N GLN A 28 -8.42 3.38 -12.51
CA GLN A 28 -7.99 4.75 -12.25
C GLN A 28 -7.69 4.90 -10.78
N PHE A 29 -6.43 5.21 -10.49
CA PHE A 29 -6.00 5.54 -9.14
C PHE A 29 -6.28 7.02 -8.86
N SER A 30 -6.74 7.30 -7.66
CA SER A 30 -6.71 8.64 -7.08
C SER A 30 -6.07 8.59 -5.71
N VAL A 31 -5.56 9.72 -5.27
CA VAL A 31 -4.87 9.83 -4.00
C VAL A 31 -5.41 11.05 -3.26
N LYS A 32 -5.78 10.88 -1.99
CA LYS A 32 -6.44 11.94 -1.19
C LYS A 32 -5.86 12.00 0.21
N GLU A 33 -5.64 13.21 0.71
CA GLU A 33 -5.29 13.41 2.12
C GLU A 33 -6.42 12.92 3.03
N ASN A 34 -6.04 12.42 4.21
CA ASN A 34 -6.93 12.02 5.28
C ASN A 34 -6.36 12.49 6.64
N GLU A 35 -7.02 12.15 7.74
CA GLU A 35 -6.62 12.59 9.09
C GLU A 35 -5.18 12.18 9.48
N HIS A 36 -4.68 11.06 8.95
CA HIS A 36 -3.42 10.45 9.38
C HIS A 36 -2.31 10.54 8.31
N GLY A 37 -2.64 10.93 7.09
CA GLY A 37 -1.75 10.97 5.95
C GLY A 37 -2.54 10.97 4.66
N VAL A 38 -2.44 9.89 3.88
CA VAL A 38 -2.96 9.85 2.51
C VAL A 38 -3.55 8.49 2.16
N SER A 39 -4.75 8.49 1.58
CA SER A 39 -5.44 7.31 1.04
C SER A 39 -5.15 7.12 -0.44
N VAL A 40 -4.82 5.89 -0.82
CA VAL A 40 -4.80 5.40 -2.20
C VAL A 40 -6.13 4.75 -2.52
N ILE A 41 -6.77 5.24 -3.58
CA ILE A 41 -8.10 4.83 -4.00
C ILE A 41 -8.00 4.27 -5.41
N LYS A 42 -8.49 3.04 -5.62
CA LYS A 42 -8.60 2.38 -6.93
C LYS A 42 -10.06 2.16 -7.24
N ASP A 43 -10.53 2.66 -8.39
CA ASP A 43 -11.91 2.49 -8.86
C ASP A 43 -12.97 2.90 -7.82
N GLY A 44 -12.68 3.96 -7.06
CA GLY A 44 -13.55 4.51 -6.01
C GLY A 44 -13.47 3.82 -4.64
N GLN A 45 -12.65 2.78 -4.48
CA GLN A 45 -12.44 2.08 -3.20
C GLN A 45 -11.05 2.38 -2.64
N VAL A 46 -10.96 2.66 -1.33
CA VAL A 46 -9.67 2.76 -0.65
C VAL A 46 -9.01 1.40 -0.67
N VAL A 47 -7.77 1.31 -1.19
CA VAL A 47 -6.97 0.08 -1.21
C VAL A 47 -5.80 0.13 -0.24
N ALA A 48 -5.34 1.32 0.12
CA ALA A 48 -4.31 1.49 1.13
C ALA A 48 -4.34 2.89 1.74
N ASP A 49 -3.93 3.02 3.00
CA ASP A 49 -3.60 4.31 3.60
C ASP A 49 -2.14 4.36 3.99
N TYR A 50 -1.44 5.43 3.61
CA TYR A 50 -0.14 5.79 4.18
C TYR A 50 -0.36 6.65 5.42
N LEU A 51 0.06 6.15 6.57
CA LEU A 51 0.01 6.85 7.84
C LEU A 51 1.38 7.48 8.09
N THR A 52 1.40 8.80 8.23
CA THR A 52 2.65 9.55 8.50
C THR A 52 3.27 9.20 9.85
N LYS A 53 2.46 8.72 10.79
CA LYS A 53 2.89 8.27 12.11
C LYS A 53 2.01 7.14 12.64
N SER A 54 2.62 6.02 12.96
CA SER A 54 2.04 4.96 13.79
C SER A 54 3.08 4.56 14.84
N MET A 55 2.86 5.03 16.06
CA MET A 55 3.86 5.03 17.14
C MET A 55 5.17 5.71 16.73
N SER A 56 6.20 4.92 16.42
CA SER A 56 7.56 5.41 16.13
C SER A 56 7.90 5.49 14.65
N LYS A 57 7.00 5.11 13.72
CA LYS A 57 7.32 5.04 12.29
C LYS A 57 6.12 5.28 11.36
N PRO A 58 6.32 5.70 10.11
CA PRO A 58 5.29 5.70 9.08
C PRO A 58 5.02 4.27 8.59
N ILE A 59 3.77 3.97 8.24
CA ILE A 59 3.32 2.64 7.80
C ILE A 59 2.32 2.75 6.65
N ILE A 60 2.08 1.64 5.95
CA ILE A 60 0.89 1.48 5.10
C ILE A 60 -0.09 0.56 5.82
N TRP A 61 -1.27 1.07 6.19
CA TRP A 61 -2.34 0.29 6.80
C TRP A 61 -3.70 1.02 6.69
N PRO A 62 -4.78 0.33 6.30
CA PRO A 62 -4.82 -1.06 5.85
C PRO A 62 -4.10 -1.23 4.50
N LEU A 63 -3.76 -2.46 4.14
CA LEU A 63 -3.42 -2.83 2.76
C LEU A 63 -4.42 -3.88 2.28
N LEU A 64 -5.21 -3.51 1.27
CA LEU A 64 -6.22 -4.35 0.67
C LEU A 64 -5.74 -4.84 -0.69
N GLY A 65 -5.93 -6.12 -0.95
CA GLY A 65 -5.69 -6.75 -2.25
C GLY A 65 -6.95 -6.78 -3.11
N PRO A 66 -6.90 -7.52 -4.24
CA PRO A 66 -8.01 -7.63 -5.17
C PRO A 66 -9.32 -8.05 -4.49
N GLY A 67 -10.41 -7.38 -4.83
CA GLY A 67 -11.72 -7.62 -4.23
C GLY A 67 -11.89 -7.09 -2.80
N GLY A 68 -10.97 -6.23 -2.33
CA GLY A 68 -11.05 -5.62 -1.00
C GLY A 68 -10.64 -6.55 0.14
N ILE A 69 -9.94 -7.65 -0.17
CA ILE A 69 -9.45 -8.62 0.82
C ILE A 69 -8.32 -7.97 1.62
N LYS A 70 -8.42 -7.98 2.96
CA LYS A 70 -7.33 -7.49 3.81
C LYS A 70 -6.10 -8.39 3.65
N MET A 71 -4.98 -7.78 3.26
CA MET A 71 -3.69 -8.47 3.14
C MET A 71 -2.89 -8.41 4.44
N THR A 72 -3.14 -7.39 5.26
CA THR A 72 -2.42 -7.16 6.52
C THR A 72 -3.37 -7.23 7.71
N ARG A 73 -2.84 -7.66 8.85
CA ARG A 73 -3.57 -7.75 10.12
C ARG A 73 -4.06 -6.38 10.61
N ASP A 74 -5.15 -6.36 11.38
CA ASP A 74 -5.66 -5.16 12.03
C ASP A 74 -4.93 -4.89 13.35
N TYR A 75 -4.50 -5.90 14.10
CA TYR A 75 -3.69 -5.68 15.31
C TYR A 75 -2.28 -5.21 14.91
N PRO A 76 -1.71 -4.18 15.56
CA PRO A 76 -2.20 -3.43 16.73
C PRO A 76 -3.00 -2.16 16.43
N MET A 77 -3.32 -1.87 15.17
CA MET A 77 -4.02 -0.65 14.76
C MET A 77 -5.50 -0.64 15.19
N VAL A 78 -6.13 -1.82 15.33
CA VAL A 78 -7.48 -2.00 15.89
C VAL A 78 -7.40 -2.89 17.13
N ALA A 79 -7.63 -2.29 18.31
CA ALA A 79 -7.49 -2.99 19.59
C ALA A 79 -8.46 -4.18 19.75
N ASP A 80 -9.69 -4.03 19.30
CA ASP A 80 -10.78 -5.00 19.49
C ASP A 80 -11.00 -5.92 18.27
N SER A 81 -9.98 -6.10 17.41
CA SER A 81 -10.08 -7.00 16.26
C SER A 81 -10.34 -8.43 16.72
N LYS A 82 -11.43 -9.03 16.22
CA LYS A 82 -11.82 -10.40 16.56
C LYS A 82 -10.91 -11.39 15.84
N ASN A 83 -10.60 -12.50 16.51
CA ASN A 83 -9.78 -13.61 15.99
C ASN A 83 -8.31 -13.24 15.69
N GLU A 84 -7.80 -12.17 16.32
CA GLU A 84 -6.40 -11.78 16.23
C GLU A 84 -5.62 -12.15 17.49
N LYS A 85 -4.32 -12.44 17.30
CA LYS A 85 -3.38 -12.55 18.42
C LYS A 85 -2.86 -11.17 18.77
N HIS A 86 -2.94 -10.78 20.04
CA HIS A 86 -2.36 -9.52 20.54
C HIS A 86 -0.87 -9.69 20.84
N ASP A 87 -0.10 -10.02 19.80
CA ASP A 87 1.34 -10.32 19.84
C ASP A 87 2.13 -9.35 18.97
N HIS A 88 3.39 -9.06 19.35
CA HIS A 88 4.29 -8.21 18.57
C HIS A 88 3.68 -6.84 18.18
N PRO A 89 3.34 -5.97 19.16
CA PRO A 89 2.69 -4.67 18.90
C PRO A 89 3.54 -3.67 18.09
N HIS A 90 4.78 -4.02 17.76
CA HIS A 90 5.66 -3.25 16.88
C HIS A 90 5.58 -3.69 15.41
N HIS A 91 4.88 -4.79 15.09
CA HIS A 91 4.63 -5.25 13.72
C HIS A 91 3.38 -4.57 13.16
N ARG A 92 3.56 -3.39 12.57
CA ARG A 92 2.47 -2.53 12.11
C ARG A 92 2.29 -2.60 10.60
N SER A 93 1.55 -3.61 10.12
CA SER A 93 1.14 -3.75 8.72
C SER A 93 2.30 -3.82 7.72
N LEU A 94 2.54 -2.82 6.87
CA LEU A 94 3.72 -2.72 6.03
C LEU A 94 4.59 -1.54 6.51
N TRP A 95 5.85 -1.82 6.84
CA TRP A 95 6.80 -0.84 7.36
C TRP A 95 8.22 -1.08 6.86
N PHE A 96 9.06 -0.06 7.05
CA PHE A 96 10.50 -0.14 6.79
C PHE A 96 11.27 0.48 7.96
N THR A 97 12.16 -0.31 8.56
CA THR A 97 13.01 0.08 9.69
C THR A 97 14.31 -0.74 9.70
N HIS A 98 15.05 -0.83 10.83
CA HIS A 98 16.10 -1.82 11.08
C HIS A 98 16.35 -1.92 12.60
N GLY A 99 16.77 -3.08 13.10
CA GLY A 99 16.96 -3.30 14.54
C GLY A 99 18.27 -2.76 15.14
N ASP A 100 19.27 -2.43 14.32
CA ASP A 100 20.53 -1.83 14.81
C ASP A 100 21.13 -0.87 13.77
N VAL A 101 20.90 0.42 13.95
CA VAL A 101 21.51 1.48 13.16
C VAL A 101 22.37 2.34 14.08
N ASN A 102 23.68 2.22 13.97
CA ASN A 102 24.64 2.88 14.89
C ASN A 102 24.36 2.60 16.38
N GLY A 103 23.91 1.39 16.73
CA GLY A 103 23.53 1.01 18.10
C GLY A 103 22.12 1.43 18.51
N VAL A 104 21.32 2.00 17.60
CA VAL A 104 19.93 2.38 17.84
C VAL A 104 18.98 1.37 17.22
N ASP A 105 18.03 0.89 18.01
CA ASP A 105 16.97 -0.01 17.56
C ASP A 105 15.75 0.79 17.09
N PHE A 106 15.49 0.81 15.77
CA PHE A 106 14.31 1.44 15.17
C PHE A 106 13.15 0.44 14.96
N TRP A 107 13.38 -0.84 15.26
CA TRP A 107 12.34 -1.87 15.25
C TRP A 107 11.47 -1.75 16.51
N LEU A 108 12.11 -1.56 17.66
CA LEU A 108 11.48 -1.35 18.96
C LEU A 108 10.61 -0.09 18.98
N GLU A 109 9.52 -0.14 19.76
CA GLU A 109 8.69 1.02 20.08
C GLU A 109 8.87 1.42 21.55
N GLY A 110 8.68 2.71 21.85
CA GLY A 110 8.77 3.26 23.21
C GLY A 110 10.07 4.00 23.49
N GLU A 111 10.34 4.32 24.76
CA GLU A 111 11.40 5.25 25.19
C GLU A 111 12.82 4.84 24.82
N LYS A 112 13.05 3.55 24.52
CA LYS A 112 14.37 3.03 24.14
C LYS A 112 14.55 2.87 22.63
N GLY A 113 13.46 2.96 21.87
CA GLY A 113 13.47 2.81 20.41
C GLY A 113 13.75 4.13 19.70
N GLY A 114 14.38 4.04 18.54
CA GLY A 114 14.48 5.15 17.60
C GLY A 114 13.11 5.49 16.98
N ILE A 115 13.00 6.69 16.43
CA ILE A 115 11.82 7.19 15.73
C ILE A 115 12.17 7.49 14.28
N THR A 116 11.41 6.95 13.35
CA THR A 116 11.36 7.46 11.97
C THR A 116 10.25 8.50 11.88
N GLU A 117 10.64 9.75 11.78
CA GLU A 117 9.74 10.89 11.64
C GLU A 117 9.47 11.16 10.16
N HIS A 118 8.20 11.14 9.76
CA HIS A 118 7.79 11.67 8.47
C HIS A 118 7.99 13.19 8.43
N LEU A 119 8.76 13.67 7.44
CA LEU A 119 9.00 15.11 7.28
C LEU A 119 8.05 15.73 6.26
N GLU A 120 7.93 15.11 5.08
CA GLU A 120 7.08 15.62 4.01
C GLU A 120 6.71 14.55 2.99
N PHE A 121 5.63 14.82 2.25
CA PHE A 121 5.36 14.19 0.98
C PHE A 121 6.14 14.91 -0.12
N THR A 122 7.02 14.19 -0.81
CA THR A 122 7.77 14.70 -1.96
C THR A 122 7.03 14.46 -3.28
N GLN A 123 6.10 13.50 -3.30
CA GLN A 123 5.17 13.29 -4.41
C GLN A 123 3.89 12.62 -3.90
N VAL A 124 2.73 13.12 -4.33
CA VAL A 124 1.43 12.47 -4.16
C VAL A 124 0.68 12.62 -5.49
N SER A 125 0.44 11.51 -6.19
CA SER A 125 -0.23 11.57 -7.50
C SER A 125 -1.03 10.31 -7.79
N GLY A 126 -2.15 10.48 -8.48
CA GLY A 126 -2.97 9.40 -9.05
C GLY A 126 -3.09 9.53 -10.58
N GLY A 127 -3.72 8.54 -11.22
CA GLY A 127 -3.80 8.38 -12.68
C GLY A 127 -3.80 6.89 -13.01
N ASP A 128 -3.02 6.49 -14.02
CA ASP A 128 -2.79 5.07 -14.33
C ASP A 128 -2.04 4.33 -13.21
N THR A 129 -1.30 5.07 -12.39
CA THR A 129 -0.61 4.61 -11.18
C THR A 129 -0.85 5.58 -10.05
N ALA A 130 -0.91 5.09 -8.81
CA ALA A 130 -0.80 5.94 -7.62
C ALA A 130 0.64 5.93 -7.10
N VAL A 131 1.17 7.11 -6.77
CA VAL A 131 2.50 7.28 -6.19
C VAL A 131 2.37 8.05 -4.89
N ILE A 132 3.01 7.52 -3.84
CA ILE A 132 3.30 8.22 -2.60
C ILE A 132 4.81 8.20 -2.42
N ALA A 133 5.44 9.37 -2.46
CA ALA A 133 6.86 9.51 -2.12
C ALA A 133 7.03 10.41 -0.90
N THR A 134 7.91 10.02 0.02
CA THR A 134 8.12 10.72 1.29
C THR A 134 9.59 10.90 1.58
N ARG A 135 9.91 11.94 2.37
CA ARG A 135 11.20 12.09 3.02
C ARG A 135 11.01 11.91 4.52
N ASN A 136 11.86 11.12 5.15
CA ASN A 136 11.76 10.81 6.57
C ASN A 136 13.12 10.97 7.26
N LEU A 137 13.10 11.26 8.56
CA LEU A 137 14.27 11.43 9.40
C LEU A 137 14.28 10.37 10.50
N TRP A 138 15.38 9.66 10.63
CA TRP A 138 15.57 8.66 11.67
C TRP A 138 16.30 9.33 12.83
N LYS A 139 15.69 9.29 14.01
CA LYS A 139 16.20 9.90 15.24
C LYS A 139 16.42 8.85 16.31
N SER A 140 17.52 8.97 17.05
CA SER A 140 17.77 8.19 18.26
C SER A 140 16.76 8.52 19.37
N PRO A 141 16.71 7.73 20.46
CA PRO A 141 15.77 7.97 21.56
C PRO A 141 15.93 9.33 22.25
N ASP A 142 17.15 9.89 22.25
CA ASP A 142 17.44 11.25 22.74
C ASP A 142 17.15 12.36 21.70
N GLY A 143 16.54 12.01 20.58
CA GLY A 143 16.09 12.93 19.54
C GLY A 143 17.15 13.37 18.54
N LYS A 144 18.37 12.83 18.61
CA LYS A 144 19.44 13.18 17.66
C LYS A 144 19.19 12.54 16.28
N PRO A 145 19.33 13.29 15.18
CA PRO A 145 19.30 12.71 13.84
C PRO A 145 20.40 11.66 13.63
N VAL A 146 20.07 10.56 12.95
CA VAL A 146 20.98 9.46 12.61
C VAL A 146 21.15 9.34 11.10
N LEU A 147 20.04 9.24 10.36
CA LEU A 147 20.03 9.18 8.90
C LEU A 147 18.70 9.73 8.37
N SER A 148 18.61 9.91 7.05
CA SER A 148 17.34 10.21 6.39
C SER A 148 17.07 9.19 5.31
N ASP A 149 15.79 8.93 5.03
CA ASP A 149 15.40 8.13 3.88
C ASP A 149 14.45 8.90 2.96
N HIS A 150 14.43 8.47 1.70
CA HIS A 150 13.34 8.70 0.77
C HIS A 150 12.64 7.38 0.49
N ARG A 151 11.32 7.38 0.59
CA ARG A 151 10.48 6.21 0.29
C ARG A 151 9.61 6.51 -0.90
N ARG A 152 9.44 5.56 -1.81
CA ARG A 152 8.46 5.65 -2.90
C ARG A 152 7.61 4.38 -2.90
N PHE A 153 6.30 4.57 -2.89
CA PHE A 153 5.31 3.51 -3.00
C PHE A 153 4.55 3.74 -4.29
N THR A 154 4.63 2.80 -5.23
CA THR A 154 3.94 2.89 -6.53
C THR A 154 2.92 1.77 -6.67
N PHE A 155 1.65 2.14 -6.64
CA PHE A 155 0.51 1.26 -6.88
C PHE A 155 0.16 1.28 -8.36
N HIS A 156 0.19 0.14 -9.01
CA HIS A 156 -0.13 0.03 -10.42
C HIS A 156 -0.68 -1.37 -10.76
N ASN A 157 -1.27 -1.52 -11.95
CA ASN A 157 -1.61 -2.82 -12.47
C ASN A 157 -0.56 -3.25 -13.49
N GLN A 158 -0.15 -4.51 -13.43
CA GLN A 158 0.65 -5.14 -14.47
C GLN A 158 -0.15 -6.33 -15.02
N ALA A 159 -0.74 -6.16 -16.21
CA ALA A 159 -1.73 -7.10 -16.75
C ALA A 159 -2.89 -7.35 -15.76
N ASP A 160 -3.02 -8.57 -15.23
CA ASP A 160 -4.07 -9.00 -14.31
C ASP A 160 -3.64 -9.01 -12.83
N VAL A 161 -2.44 -8.53 -12.50
CA VAL A 161 -1.95 -8.42 -11.12
C VAL A 161 -1.92 -6.96 -10.64
N GLU A 162 -2.34 -6.75 -9.39
CA GLU A 162 -2.16 -5.49 -8.67
C GLU A 162 -0.78 -5.51 -7.99
N VAL A 163 0.02 -4.46 -8.20
CA VAL A 163 1.41 -4.37 -7.76
C VAL A 163 1.59 -3.15 -6.86
N LEU A 164 2.30 -3.36 -5.75
CA LEU A 164 2.84 -2.32 -4.89
C LEU A 164 4.37 -2.39 -4.94
N ASP A 165 5.00 -1.49 -5.71
CA ASP A 165 6.45 -1.32 -5.67
C ASP A 165 6.84 -0.45 -4.48
N CYS A 166 7.87 -0.89 -3.75
CA CYS A 166 8.42 -0.17 -2.61
C CYS A 166 9.91 0.12 -2.86
N GLU A 167 10.26 1.39 -2.98
CA GLU A 167 11.65 1.84 -3.11
C GLU A 167 12.07 2.60 -1.86
N PHE A 168 13.25 2.27 -1.34
CA PHE A 168 13.83 2.90 -0.16
C PHE A 168 15.25 3.35 -0.48
N LEU A 169 15.47 4.67 -0.47
CA LEU A 169 16.79 5.27 -0.61
C LEU A 169 17.23 5.82 0.74
N LEU A 170 18.25 5.20 1.33
CA LEU A 170 18.82 5.63 2.60
C LEU A 170 20.04 6.50 2.37
N SER A 171 20.12 7.61 3.10
CA SER A 171 21.21 8.56 3.01
C SER A 171 21.84 8.74 4.39
N ALA A 172 23.16 8.57 4.45
CA ALA A 172 24.02 8.89 5.59
C ALA A 172 24.14 10.41 5.78
N SER A 173 23.00 11.07 6.03
CA SER A 173 22.86 12.53 6.04
C SER A 173 23.43 13.19 7.30
N HIS A 174 23.76 12.41 8.34
CA HIS A 174 24.22 12.89 9.63
C HIS A 174 25.46 12.12 10.14
N GLY A 175 26.38 11.81 9.21
CA GLY A 175 27.61 11.06 9.48
C GLY A 175 27.51 9.60 9.05
N ASP A 176 28.51 8.81 9.42
CA ASP A 176 28.59 7.40 9.06
C ASP A 176 27.38 6.63 9.58
N VAL A 177 26.85 5.74 8.75
CA VAL A 177 25.72 4.87 9.10
C VAL A 177 26.15 3.42 8.94
N ASN A 178 26.14 2.69 10.05
CA ASN A 178 26.36 1.26 10.11
C ASN A 178 25.06 0.54 10.42
N PHE A 179 24.70 -0.42 9.56
CA PHE A 179 23.62 -1.37 9.81
C PHE A 179 24.23 -2.61 10.46
N GLY A 180 24.01 -2.74 11.77
CA GLY A 180 24.50 -3.86 12.56
C GLY A 180 23.73 -5.14 12.34
N ASP A 181 24.29 -6.24 12.85
CA ASP A 181 23.64 -7.55 12.87
C ASP A 181 22.53 -7.57 13.94
N THR A 182 21.36 -8.05 13.55
CA THR A 182 20.18 -8.10 14.40
C THR A 182 19.20 -9.14 13.89
N LYS A 183 18.39 -9.70 14.80
CA LYS A 183 17.28 -10.59 14.44
C LYS A 183 16.09 -9.84 13.83
N GLU A 184 16.06 -8.52 13.96
CA GLU A 184 14.96 -7.68 13.51
C GLU A 184 15.27 -7.10 12.12
N GLY A 185 14.44 -7.44 11.13
CA GLY A 185 14.71 -7.12 9.72
C GLY A 185 14.50 -5.65 9.35
N THR A 186 14.45 -5.37 8.04
CA THR A 186 14.25 -4.01 7.52
C THR A 186 12.83 -3.75 6.99
N PHE A 187 12.51 -4.38 5.87
CA PHE A 187 11.20 -4.34 5.22
C PHE A 187 10.29 -5.43 5.81
N GLY A 188 9.18 -5.03 6.41
CA GLY A 188 8.23 -5.93 7.07
C GLY A 188 6.82 -5.80 6.51
N ILE A 189 6.15 -6.94 6.34
CA ILE A 189 4.71 -7.04 6.07
C ILE A 189 4.11 -8.02 7.09
N ARG A 190 3.08 -7.59 7.82
CA ARG A 190 2.37 -8.41 8.82
C ARG A 190 1.04 -8.90 8.26
N ILE A 191 1.04 -10.14 7.82
CA ILE A 191 -0.10 -10.89 7.29
C ILE A 191 -0.81 -11.72 8.36
#